data_AF-A0A847LE32-F1
#
_entry.id   AF-A0A847LE32-F1
#
_cell.length_a   1.000
_cell.length_b   1.000
_cell.length_c   1.000
_cell.angle_alpha   90.00
_cell.angle_beta   90.00
_cell.angle_gamma   90.00
#
_symmetry.space_group_name_H-M   'P 1'
#
loop_
_entity.id
_entity.type
_entity.pdbx_description
1 polymer ?
#
loop_
_entity_poly.entity_id
_entity_poly.type
_entity_poly.pdbx_seq_one_letter_code
_entity_poly.pdbx_strand_id
1 'polypeptide(L)'
;MSLPRPTLALLLLVLSCSLVPAPAPATTTNRVDVACPVCLASFTAPQLMSTNSFGGQDTDFMVRARGTQPLLVAPITCVACGYSGYLDDFDRAGPPPASTTPPADDALKTAIRQEKRLQLPVPLPATDTFQAIPPWGRYDLIAQVYQLQNRDERTIARQWQNAAWAVRLDQEFFLHGLADEQRAAMEKALNAAFAARGAHGAEAFGGNQAMFEVDVADSLLASGPADPGTMLGAFFLLRMHGENTAARTALDRLKPLLTPEQASAWETRFTADLERERSFQTKAAEGLAKAAEAADHPAEKAAIRYHAGELYRRLEQWDKARALFDQARSDPNLPDFVKGFLAFVEKRLPQS
;
A
#
# COMPACT_ATOMS: atom_id res chain seq x y z
N MET A 1 -19.01 37.03 -45.42
CA MET A 1 -19.06 35.70 -46.03
C MET A 1 -19.54 34.72 -44.98
N SER A 2 -20.82 34.37 -45.03
CA SER A 2 -21.47 33.54 -44.01
C SER A 2 -21.38 32.08 -44.40
N LEU A 3 -20.75 31.25 -43.57
CA LEU A 3 -20.70 29.81 -43.78
C LEU A 3 -22.13 29.21 -43.72
N PRO A 4 -22.47 28.23 -44.59
CA PRO A 4 -23.79 27.62 -44.59
C PRO A 4 -24.08 26.91 -43.25
N ARG A 5 -25.29 27.13 -42.71
CA ARG A 5 -25.78 26.57 -41.43
C ARG A 5 -25.51 25.06 -41.18
N PRO A 6 -25.57 24.14 -42.16
CA PRO A 6 -25.24 22.73 -41.91
C PRO A 6 -23.75 22.48 -41.63
N THR A 7 -22.85 23.36 -42.08
CA THR A 7 -21.40 23.22 -41.90
C THR A 7 -20.96 23.63 -40.49
N LEU A 8 -21.66 24.60 -39.88
CA LEU A 8 -21.39 25.03 -38.50
C LEU A 8 -21.86 24.00 -37.46
N ALA A 9 -22.99 23.33 -37.73
CA ALA A 9 -23.50 22.25 -36.88
C ALA A 9 -22.58 21.01 -36.91
N LEU A 10 -22.03 20.66 -38.07
CA LEU A 10 -21.08 19.56 -38.22
C LEU A 10 -19.72 19.87 -37.55
N LEU A 11 -19.25 21.12 -37.63
CA LEU A 11 -18.04 21.58 -36.94
C LEU A 11 -18.19 21.58 -35.41
N LEU A 12 -19.35 21.98 -34.88
CA LEU A 12 -19.64 21.90 -33.44
C LEU A 12 -19.76 20.45 -32.96
N LEU A 13 -20.33 19.55 -33.77
CA LEU A 13 -20.44 18.12 -33.42
C LEU A 13 -19.05 17.44 -33.37
N VAL A 14 -18.17 17.75 -34.33
CA VAL A 14 -16.79 17.22 -34.38
C VAL A 14 -15.93 17.79 -33.23
N LEU A 15 -16.14 19.05 -32.83
CA LEU A 15 -15.47 19.65 -31.68
C LEU A 15 -15.96 19.07 -30.34
N SER A 16 -17.23 18.66 -30.25
CA SER A 16 -17.76 17.96 -29.07
C SER A 16 -17.35 16.49 -28.98
N CYS A 17 -17.08 15.81 -30.10
CA CYS A 17 -16.59 14.42 -30.10
C CYS A 17 -15.08 14.29 -29.82
N SER A 18 -14.32 15.40 -29.84
CA SER A 18 -12.89 15.41 -29.49
C SER A 18 -12.64 15.76 -28.02
N LEU A 19 -13.69 16.05 -27.25
CA LEU A 19 -13.68 16.11 -25.79
C LEU A 19 -14.09 14.76 -25.19
N VAL A 20 -13.45 13.67 -25.62
CA VAL A 20 -13.40 12.49 -24.75
C VAL A 20 -12.47 12.89 -23.61
N PRO A 21 -12.95 13.02 -22.35
CA PRO A 21 -12.05 13.24 -21.25
C PRO A 21 -11.07 12.07 -21.24
N ALA A 22 -9.81 12.33 -21.61
CA ALA A 22 -8.75 11.39 -21.35
C ALA A 22 -8.85 11.07 -19.84
N PRO A 23 -8.87 9.79 -19.43
CA PRO A 23 -8.96 9.44 -18.03
C PRO A 23 -7.80 10.13 -17.32
N ALA A 24 -8.10 11.19 -16.56
CA ALA A 24 -7.10 11.89 -15.79
C ALA A 24 -6.61 10.89 -14.74
N PRO A 25 -5.31 10.52 -14.74
CA PRO A 25 -4.81 9.60 -13.74
C PRO A 25 -5.04 10.25 -12.38
N ALA A 26 -5.75 9.53 -11.53
CA ALA A 26 -6.18 10.02 -10.23
C ALA A 26 -4.99 10.41 -9.34
N THR A 27 -3.88 9.69 -9.51
CA THR A 27 -2.58 10.03 -8.93
C THR A 27 -1.68 10.60 -10.03
N THR A 28 -1.22 11.83 -9.85
CA THR A 28 -0.29 12.50 -10.79
C THR A 28 1.03 12.81 -10.12
N THR A 29 2.11 12.73 -10.89
CA THR A 29 3.47 12.99 -10.42
C THR A 29 4.16 14.01 -11.33
N ASN A 30 5.02 14.83 -10.75
CA ASN A 30 5.98 15.67 -11.46
C ASN A 30 7.40 15.24 -11.08
N ARG A 31 8.41 15.80 -11.73
CA ARG A 31 9.82 15.63 -11.40
C ARG A 31 10.39 16.93 -10.85
N VAL A 32 11.18 16.83 -9.79
CA VAL A 32 11.83 17.96 -9.10
C VAL A 32 13.27 17.59 -8.79
N ASP A 33 14.18 18.53 -8.99
CA ASP A 33 15.58 18.35 -8.62
C ASP A 33 15.77 18.68 -7.14
N VAL A 34 16.42 17.77 -6.43
CA VAL A 34 16.65 17.84 -5.00
C VAL A 34 18.12 17.54 -4.67
N ALA A 35 18.57 18.01 -3.51
CA ALA A 35 19.86 17.68 -2.94
C ALA A 35 19.70 16.90 -1.63
N CYS A 36 20.50 15.85 -1.48
CA CYS A 36 20.51 15.04 -0.26
C CYS A 36 21.09 15.84 0.93
N PRO A 37 20.41 15.96 2.08
CA PRO A 37 20.91 16.73 3.22
C PRO A 37 22.13 16.09 3.90
N VAL A 38 22.43 14.83 3.58
CA VAL A 38 23.51 14.05 4.18
C VAL A 38 24.80 14.14 3.36
N CYS A 39 24.73 13.90 2.05
CA CYS A 39 25.91 13.84 1.19
C CYS A 39 25.94 14.90 0.09
N LEU A 40 24.92 15.78 0.02
CA LEU A 40 24.78 16.87 -0.94
C LEU A 40 24.70 16.44 -2.42
N ALA A 41 24.56 15.14 -2.69
CA ALA A 41 24.34 14.66 -4.04
C ALA A 41 23.00 15.19 -4.56
N SER A 42 23.02 15.78 -5.75
CA SER A 42 21.83 16.26 -6.45
C SER A 42 21.28 15.17 -7.37
N PHE A 43 19.96 15.04 -7.41
CA PHE A 43 19.26 14.07 -8.26
C PHE A 43 17.80 14.46 -8.46
N THR A 44 17.16 13.88 -9.47
CA THR A 44 15.75 14.15 -9.77
C THR A 44 14.85 13.16 -9.03
N ALA A 45 13.93 13.67 -8.21
CA ALA A 45 12.96 12.90 -7.44
C ALA A 45 11.52 13.09 -7.95
N PRO A 46 10.61 12.13 -7.69
CA PRO A 46 9.20 12.32 -7.97
C PRO A 46 8.57 13.27 -6.94
N GLN A 47 7.69 14.14 -7.41
CA GLN A 47 6.80 14.94 -6.58
C GLN A 47 5.36 14.48 -6.82
N LEU A 48 4.67 14.03 -5.78
CA LEU A 48 3.25 13.76 -5.85
C LEU A 48 2.48 15.08 -6.00
N MET A 49 1.72 15.23 -7.07
CA MET A 49 0.97 16.45 -7.37
C MET A 49 -0.50 16.35 -6.97
N SER A 50 -1.10 15.16 -7.15
CA SER A 50 -2.46 14.87 -6.72
C SER A 50 -2.64 13.38 -6.44
N THR A 51 -3.63 13.04 -5.61
CA THR A 51 -4.13 11.68 -5.41
C THR A 51 -5.57 11.71 -4.88
N ASN A 52 -6.17 10.55 -4.62
CA ASN A 52 -7.48 10.41 -3.98
C ASN A 52 -7.49 9.27 -2.95
N SER A 53 -8.61 9.11 -2.25
CA SER A 53 -8.89 8.01 -1.31
C SER A 53 -10.07 7.14 -1.76
N PHE A 54 -10.39 7.15 -3.06
CA PHE A 54 -11.60 6.52 -3.60
C PHE A 54 -11.56 4.99 -3.59
N GLY A 55 -10.41 4.38 -3.30
CA GLY A 55 -10.28 2.93 -3.12
C GLY A 55 -10.67 2.45 -1.70
N GLY A 56 -11.07 3.36 -0.81
CA GLY A 56 -11.43 3.03 0.57
C GLY A 56 -10.21 2.87 1.48
N GLN A 57 -10.40 2.13 2.58
CA GLN A 57 -9.36 1.91 3.58
C GLN A 57 -9.37 0.47 4.08
N ASP A 58 -8.21 -0.20 4.03
CA ASP A 58 -8.04 -1.53 4.60
C ASP A 58 -8.16 -1.46 6.14
N THR A 59 -8.48 -2.59 6.77
CA THR A 59 -8.65 -2.68 8.22
C THR A 59 -7.36 -2.41 9.01
N ASP A 60 -6.19 -2.55 8.37
CA ASP A 60 -4.91 -2.14 8.93
C ASP A 60 -4.58 -0.65 8.71
N PHE A 61 -5.57 0.15 8.28
CA PHE A 61 -5.52 1.58 7.99
C PHE A 61 -4.84 2.00 6.69
N MET A 62 -4.55 1.07 5.78
CA MET A 62 -4.04 1.42 4.46
C MET A 62 -5.10 2.17 3.65
N VAL A 63 -4.89 3.46 3.39
CA VAL A 63 -5.77 4.24 2.52
C VAL A 63 -5.45 3.93 1.06
N ARG A 64 -6.47 3.59 0.27
CA ARG A 64 -6.32 3.18 -1.12
C ARG A 64 -6.75 4.29 -2.06
N ALA A 65 -5.87 4.61 -3.00
CA ALA A 65 -6.22 5.43 -4.15
C ALA A 65 -6.87 4.54 -5.23
N ARG A 66 -7.79 5.12 -6.00
CA ARG A 66 -8.20 4.51 -7.26
C ARG A 66 -7.14 4.83 -8.32
N GLY A 67 -6.47 3.80 -8.84
CA GLY A 67 -5.35 3.95 -9.78
C GLY A 67 -3.99 3.79 -9.09
N THR A 68 -2.97 4.52 -9.54
CA THR A 68 -1.61 4.40 -8.99
C THR A 68 -1.57 4.78 -7.51
N GLN A 69 -1.03 3.91 -6.66
CA GLN A 69 -0.95 4.15 -5.24
C GLN A 69 0.21 5.10 -4.89
N PRO A 70 -0.05 6.23 -4.19
CA PRO A 70 0.99 7.18 -3.77
C PRO A 70 2.10 6.55 -2.93
N LEU A 71 1.76 5.54 -2.14
CA LEU A 71 2.68 4.78 -1.30
C LEU A 71 3.90 4.24 -2.10
N LEU A 72 3.71 3.89 -3.37
CA LEU A 72 4.80 3.34 -4.19
C LEU A 72 5.78 4.42 -4.72
N VAL A 73 5.40 5.70 -4.60
CA VAL A 73 6.14 6.81 -5.21
C VAL A 73 6.66 7.80 -4.17
N ALA A 74 5.91 8.01 -3.09
CA ALA A 74 6.22 9.01 -2.06
C ALA A 74 7.62 8.92 -1.43
N PRO A 75 8.18 7.74 -1.10
CA PRO A 75 9.49 7.68 -0.45
C PRO A 75 10.62 7.87 -1.46
N ILE A 76 11.58 8.70 -1.09
CA ILE A 76 12.74 9.08 -1.89
C ILE A 76 14.01 8.55 -1.21
N THR A 77 14.94 8.03 -2.01
CA THR A 77 16.23 7.55 -1.52
C THR A 77 17.37 8.15 -2.34
N CYS A 78 18.36 8.70 -1.65
CA CYS A 78 19.61 9.12 -2.26
C CYS A 78 20.46 7.89 -2.60
N VAL A 79 20.67 7.63 -3.90
CA VAL A 79 21.46 6.48 -4.37
C VAL A 79 22.95 6.58 -4.03
N ALA A 80 23.44 7.75 -3.63
CA ALA A 80 24.86 7.95 -3.27
C ALA A 80 25.18 7.53 -1.83
N CYS A 81 24.22 7.62 -0.89
CA CYS A 81 24.48 7.33 0.52
C CYS A 81 23.39 6.50 1.23
N GLY A 82 22.28 6.20 0.56
CA GLY A 82 21.17 5.42 1.13
C GLY A 82 20.23 6.22 2.03
N TYR A 83 20.51 7.50 2.30
CA TYR A 83 19.58 8.36 3.05
C TYR A 83 18.21 8.36 2.36
N SER A 84 17.17 8.07 3.14
CA SER A 84 15.80 7.99 2.65
C SER A 84 14.88 8.85 3.50
N GLY A 85 13.91 9.48 2.85
CA GLY A 85 12.94 10.39 3.47
C GLY A 85 11.77 10.67 2.52
N TYR A 86 10.96 11.65 2.88
CA TYR A 86 9.94 12.26 2.02
C TYR A 86 10.49 13.52 1.35
N LEU A 87 9.77 14.08 0.38
CA LEU A 87 10.26 15.22 -0.40
C LEU A 87 10.72 16.41 0.46
N ASP A 88 10.02 16.69 1.56
CA ASP A 88 10.34 17.80 2.46
C ASP A 88 11.61 17.55 3.31
N ASP A 89 12.10 16.30 3.34
CA ASP A 89 13.38 15.95 3.96
C ASP A 89 14.58 16.23 3.04
N PHE A 90 14.36 16.69 1.80
CA PHE A 90 15.40 17.04 0.84
C PHE A 90 15.36 18.52 0.48
N ASP A 91 16.53 19.13 0.26
CA ASP A 91 16.61 20.51 -0.21
C ASP A 91 16.26 20.58 -1.70
N ARG A 92 15.54 21.62 -2.15
CA ARG A 92 15.33 21.84 -3.59
C ARG A 92 16.62 22.35 -4.26
N ALA A 93 16.97 21.79 -5.41
CA ALA A 93 18.10 22.28 -6.20
C ALA A 93 17.71 23.61 -6.90
N GLY A 94 18.48 24.69 -6.65
CA GLY A 94 18.27 26.02 -7.23
C GLY A 94 18.52 27.18 -6.25
N PRO A 95 18.44 28.45 -6.69
CA PRO A 95 18.53 29.60 -5.78
C PRO A 95 17.35 29.57 -4.79
N PRO A 96 17.62 29.61 -3.47
CA PRO A 96 16.63 29.21 -2.47
C PRO A 96 15.56 30.29 -2.28
N PRO A 97 14.26 29.95 -2.19
CA PRO A 97 13.54 30.38 -1.01
C PRO A 97 14.20 29.67 0.19
N ALA A 98 14.58 30.40 1.23
CA ALA A 98 15.29 29.89 2.41
C ALA A 98 14.86 28.46 2.76
N SER A 99 15.82 27.51 2.84
CA SER A 99 15.52 26.12 3.22
C SER A 99 14.73 26.14 4.53
N THR A 100 13.52 25.59 4.50
CA THR A 100 12.66 25.47 5.68
C THR A 100 13.00 24.22 6.51
N THR A 101 13.83 23.33 5.97
CA THR A 101 14.23 22.09 6.61
C THR A 101 15.58 22.30 7.28
N PRO A 102 15.71 22.07 8.61
CA PRO A 102 17.01 22.13 9.26
C PRO A 102 17.97 21.16 8.55
N PRO A 103 19.22 21.57 8.28
CA PRO A 103 20.20 20.64 7.73
C PRO A 103 20.34 19.43 8.65
N ALA A 104 20.54 18.25 8.07
CA ALA A 104 20.79 17.03 8.84
C ALA A 104 21.90 17.29 9.86
N ASP A 105 21.67 16.87 11.11
CA ASP A 105 22.67 17.04 12.16
C ASP A 105 23.95 16.25 11.84
N ASP A 106 25.08 16.68 12.41
CA ASP A 106 26.37 16.08 12.10
C ASP A 106 26.49 14.63 12.62
N ALA A 107 25.69 14.26 13.63
CA ALA A 107 25.63 12.90 14.14
C ALA A 107 25.00 11.95 13.12
N LEU A 108 23.90 12.34 12.48
CA LEU A 108 23.23 11.60 11.41
C LEU A 108 24.12 11.48 10.18
N LYS A 109 24.80 12.57 9.80
CA LYS A 109 25.79 12.54 8.70
C LYS A 109 26.90 11.54 8.99
N THR A 110 27.43 11.54 10.22
CA THR A 110 28.48 10.63 10.68
C THR A 110 27.99 9.18 10.64
N ALA A 111 26.83 8.91 11.24
CA ALA A 111 26.21 7.59 11.29
C ALA A 111 26.00 6.97 9.90
N ILE A 112 25.55 7.77 8.93
CA ILE A 112 25.27 7.28 7.58
C ILE A 112 26.56 7.19 6.75
N ARG A 113 27.38 8.24 6.74
CA ARG A 113 28.50 8.33 5.78
C ARG A 113 29.75 7.62 6.25
N GLN A 114 30.07 7.72 7.54
CA GLN A 114 31.32 7.22 8.11
C GLN A 114 31.11 5.85 8.75
N GLU A 115 30.09 5.73 9.60
CA GLU A 115 29.81 4.48 10.34
C GLU A 115 29.01 3.46 9.53
N LYS A 116 28.43 3.86 8.39
CA LYS A 116 27.64 3.01 7.48
C LYS A 116 26.52 2.26 8.20
N ARG A 117 25.81 2.93 9.12
CA ARG A 117 24.80 2.31 9.98
C ARG A 117 23.50 1.92 9.26
N LEU A 118 23.30 2.34 8.01
CA LEU A 118 22.16 1.90 7.21
C LEU A 118 22.42 0.50 6.62
N GLN A 119 21.51 -0.42 6.90
CA GLN A 119 21.45 -1.74 6.29
C GLN A 119 20.67 -1.64 4.99
N LEU A 120 21.39 -1.67 3.87
CA LEU A 120 20.79 -1.57 2.54
C LEU A 120 20.06 -2.87 2.18
N PRO A 121 18.73 -2.84 1.93
CA PRO A 121 17.97 -4.05 1.61
C PRO A 121 18.30 -4.60 0.22
N VAL A 122 18.76 -3.72 -0.68
CA VAL A 122 19.30 -4.03 -1.99
C VAL A 122 20.54 -3.16 -2.23
N PRO A 123 21.52 -3.60 -3.03
CA PRO A 123 22.63 -2.74 -3.41
C PRO A 123 22.11 -1.43 -4.05
N LEU A 124 22.73 -0.31 -3.70
CA LEU A 124 22.40 0.97 -4.33
C LEU A 124 22.75 0.90 -5.83
N PRO A 125 21.86 1.33 -6.72
CA PRO A 125 22.11 1.32 -8.15
C PRO A 125 23.25 2.29 -8.49
N ALA A 126 24.02 1.95 -9.54
CA ALA A 126 25.05 2.85 -10.07
C ALA A 126 24.46 4.06 -10.81
N THR A 127 23.18 3.99 -11.20
CA THR A 127 22.46 5.06 -11.90
C THR A 127 21.60 5.88 -10.92
N ASP A 128 21.27 7.10 -11.32
CA ASP A 128 20.44 8.07 -10.60
C ASP A 128 18.95 7.71 -10.57
N THR A 129 18.58 6.50 -11.03
CA THR A 129 17.18 6.08 -11.07
C THR A 129 16.72 5.62 -9.69
N PHE A 130 16.09 6.51 -8.93
CA PHE A 130 15.49 6.19 -7.62
C PHE A 130 14.56 4.96 -7.68
N GLN A 131 13.97 4.70 -8.85
CA GLN A 131 13.10 3.55 -9.13
C GLN A 131 13.79 2.19 -8.95
N ALA A 132 15.11 2.13 -9.03
CA ALA A 132 15.85 0.88 -8.86
C ALA A 132 15.88 0.37 -7.41
N ILE A 133 15.55 1.21 -6.42
CA ILE A 133 15.31 0.75 -5.05
C ILE A 133 13.80 0.50 -4.92
N PRO A 134 13.35 -0.71 -4.57
CA PRO A 134 11.92 -1.00 -4.48
C PRO A 134 11.27 -0.19 -3.34
N PRO A 135 9.99 0.21 -3.47
CA PRO A 135 9.36 1.11 -2.49
C PRO A 135 9.40 0.60 -1.04
N TRP A 136 9.26 -0.71 -0.82
CA TRP A 136 9.39 -1.31 0.51
C TRP A 136 10.79 -1.09 1.12
N GLY A 137 11.84 -1.13 0.29
CA GLY A 137 13.21 -0.91 0.74
C GLY A 137 13.48 0.55 1.09
N ARG A 138 12.85 1.49 0.39
CA ARG A 138 12.93 2.92 0.74
C ARG A 138 12.27 3.19 2.09
N TYR A 139 11.11 2.59 2.36
CA TYR A 139 10.46 2.71 3.67
C TYR A 139 11.25 2.08 4.82
N ASP A 140 11.89 0.92 4.60
CA ASP A 140 12.79 0.34 5.60
C ASP A 140 13.96 1.28 5.92
N LEU A 141 14.56 1.90 4.89
CA LEU A 141 15.61 2.90 5.09
C LEU A 141 15.11 4.16 5.83
N ILE A 142 13.88 4.62 5.57
CA ILE A 142 13.29 5.73 6.36
C ILE A 142 13.15 5.32 7.83
N ALA A 143 12.67 4.10 8.12
CA ALA A 143 12.58 3.60 9.48
C ALA A 143 13.95 3.61 10.19
N GLN A 144 15.00 3.15 9.51
CA GLN A 144 16.37 3.17 10.02
C GLN A 144 16.89 4.60 10.24
N VAL A 145 16.61 5.54 9.34
CA VAL A 145 16.93 6.97 9.53
C VAL A 145 16.22 7.53 10.76
N TYR A 146 14.94 7.20 10.95
CA TYR A 146 14.17 7.63 12.11
C TYR A 146 14.68 7.03 13.43
N GLN A 147 15.20 5.80 13.40
CA GLN A 147 15.92 5.22 14.55
C GLN A 147 17.19 6.01 14.87
N LEU A 148 17.99 6.38 13.87
CA LEU A 148 19.21 7.19 14.08
C LEU A 148 18.89 8.58 14.63
N GLN A 149 17.72 9.12 14.29
CA GLN A 149 17.20 10.40 14.80
C GLN A 149 16.48 10.28 16.15
N ASN A 150 16.39 9.08 16.74
CA ASN A 150 15.65 8.81 17.98
C ASN A 150 14.18 9.30 17.92
N ARG A 151 13.51 9.09 16.78
CA ARG A 151 12.06 9.35 16.66
C ARG A 151 11.27 8.37 17.54
N ASP A 152 10.03 8.73 17.84
CA ASP A 152 9.15 7.88 18.63
C ASP A 152 8.82 6.56 17.92
N GLU A 153 8.50 5.53 18.72
CA GLU A 153 8.23 4.16 18.25
C GLU A 153 7.07 4.11 17.24
N ARG A 154 6.05 4.96 17.40
CA ARG A 154 4.89 4.99 16.49
C ARG A 154 5.32 5.47 15.10
N THR A 155 6.11 6.53 15.06
CA THR A 155 6.64 7.12 13.82
C THR A 155 7.53 6.14 13.07
N ILE A 156 8.38 5.39 13.77
CA ILE A 156 9.23 4.34 13.18
C ILE A 156 8.37 3.16 12.70
N ALA A 157 7.47 2.65 13.55
CA ALA A 157 6.58 1.53 13.24
C ALA A 157 5.73 1.79 11.99
N ARG A 158 5.27 3.03 11.81
CA ARG A 158 4.51 3.43 10.63
C ARG A 158 5.31 3.25 9.34
N GLN A 159 6.62 3.46 9.34
CA GLN A 159 7.44 3.27 8.14
C GLN A 159 7.60 1.79 7.81
N TRP A 160 7.78 0.91 8.79
CA TRP A 160 7.74 -0.54 8.53
C TRP A 160 6.37 -1.00 8.07
N GLN A 161 5.28 -0.41 8.58
CA GLN A 161 3.96 -0.71 8.04
C GLN A 161 3.82 -0.29 6.57
N ASN A 162 4.29 0.92 6.21
CA ASN A 162 4.33 1.36 4.83
C ASN A 162 5.18 0.43 3.96
N ALA A 163 6.29 -0.11 4.49
CA ALA A 163 7.09 -1.13 3.80
C ALA A 163 6.30 -2.42 3.55
N ALA A 164 5.56 -2.92 4.54
CA ALA A 164 4.69 -4.09 4.40
C ALA A 164 3.61 -3.87 3.32
N TRP A 165 2.95 -2.71 3.33
CA TRP A 165 1.97 -2.34 2.31
C TRP A 165 2.58 -2.21 0.92
N ALA A 166 3.81 -1.68 0.82
CA ALA A 166 4.52 -1.60 -0.46
C ALA A 166 4.82 -2.99 -1.04
N VAL A 167 5.15 -3.98 -0.20
CA VAL A 167 5.28 -5.39 -0.64
C VAL A 167 3.93 -5.92 -1.14
N ARG A 168 2.84 -5.63 -0.44
CA ARG A 168 1.48 -6.06 -0.79
C ARG A 168 1.00 -5.56 -2.16
N LEU A 169 1.43 -4.36 -2.53
CA LEU A 169 1.05 -3.70 -3.78
C LEU A 169 1.91 -4.05 -4.98
N ASP A 170 3.05 -4.73 -4.77
CA ASP A 170 3.92 -5.20 -5.85
C ASP A 170 3.30 -6.45 -6.51
N GLN A 171 2.23 -6.23 -7.27
CA GLN A 171 1.38 -7.26 -7.87
C GLN A 171 1.60 -7.44 -9.37
N GLU A 172 2.44 -6.59 -9.96
CA GLU A 172 2.79 -6.62 -11.38
C GLU A 172 3.19 -8.02 -11.82
N PHE A 173 3.92 -8.76 -10.99
CA PHE A 173 4.30 -10.13 -11.29
C PHE A 173 3.09 -11.06 -11.55
N PHE A 174 2.07 -11.01 -10.70
CA PHE A 174 0.91 -11.89 -10.83
C PHE A 174 0.06 -11.48 -12.03
N LEU A 175 -0.16 -10.19 -12.25
CA LEU A 175 -1.00 -9.69 -13.35
C LEU A 175 -0.36 -9.83 -14.73
N HIS A 176 0.94 -9.50 -14.85
CA HIS A 176 1.66 -9.62 -16.12
C HIS A 176 1.99 -11.06 -16.49
N GLY A 177 2.04 -11.97 -15.50
CA GLY A 177 2.25 -13.40 -15.72
C GLY A 177 1.04 -14.16 -16.27
N LEU A 178 -0.13 -13.52 -16.39
CA LEU A 178 -1.33 -14.14 -16.94
C LEU A 178 -1.34 -14.15 -18.47
N ALA A 179 -1.91 -15.19 -19.07
CA ALA A 179 -2.32 -15.20 -20.47
C ALA A 179 -3.55 -14.27 -20.68
N ASP A 180 -3.81 -13.89 -21.93
CA ASP A 180 -4.97 -13.03 -22.27
C ASP A 180 -6.29 -13.69 -21.87
N GLU A 181 -6.42 -15.00 -22.08
CA GLU A 181 -7.63 -15.75 -21.71
C GLU A 181 -7.83 -15.80 -20.19
N GLN A 182 -6.73 -15.92 -19.42
CA GLN A 182 -6.77 -15.90 -17.96
C GLN A 182 -7.17 -14.52 -17.43
N ARG A 183 -6.62 -13.43 -18.01
CA ARG A 183 -7.04 -12.06 -17.70
C ARG A 183 -8.51 -11.84 -17.98
N ALA A 184 -8.98 -12.23 -19.16
CA ALA A 184 -10.38 -12.08 -19.56
C ALA A 184 -11.33 -12.90 -18.65
N ALA A 185 -10.93 -14.11 -18.27
CA ALA A 185 -11.70 -14.95 -17.35
C ALA A 185 -11.79 -14.32 -15.94
N MET A 186 -10.67 -13.81 -15.42
CA MET A 186 -10.63 -13.10 -14.14
C MET A 186 -11.50 -11.84 -14.17
N GLU A 187 -11.35 -11.00 -15.20
CA GLU A 187 -12.13 -9.78 -15.37
C GLU A 187 -13.63 -10.08 -15.43
N LYS A 188 -14.03 -11.09 -16.21
CA LYS A 188 -15.42 -11.54 -16.29
C LYS A 188 -15.96 -11.98 -14.93
N ALA A 189 -15.21 -12.78 -14.19
CA ALA A 189 -15.61 -13.27 -12.87
C ALA A 189 -15.77 -12.12 -11.86
N LEU A 190 -14.80 -11.19 -11.81
CA LEU A 190 -14.86 -10.00 -10.98
C LEU A 190 -16.07 -9.13 -11.35
N ASN A 191 -16.26 -8.81 -12.62
CA ASN A 191 -17.40 -8.00 -13.09
C ASN A 191 -18.74 -8.62 -12.70
N ALA A 192 -18.90 -9.95 -12.85
CA ALA A 192 -20.10 -10.65 -12.43
C ALA A 192 -20.30 -10.59 -10.90
N ALA A 193 -19.25 -10.79 -10.12
CA ALA A 193 -19.31 -10.78 -8.66
C ALA A 193 -19.62 -9.38 -8.08
N PHE A 194 -19.07 -8.32 -8.69
CA PHE A 194 -19.41 -6.94 -8.34
C PHE A 194 -20.84 -6.58 -8.78
N ALA A 195 -21.24 -6.95 -10.01
CA ALA A 195 -22.59 -6.66 -10.52
C ALA A 195 -23.68 -7.33 -9.66
N ALA A 196 -23.44 -8.54 -9.16
CA ALA A 196 -24.37 -9.25 -8.28
C ALA A 196 -24.70 -8.51 -6.97
N ARG A 197 -23.84 -7.58 -6.54
CA ARG A 197 -24.02 -6.76 -5.34
C ARG A 197 -24.66 -5.39 -5.61
N GLY A 198 -24.85 -5.05 -6.89
CA GLY A 198 -25.40 -3.77 -7.31
C GLY A 198 -24.47 -2.57 -7.07
N ALA A 199 -24.90 -1.40 -7.54
CA ALA A 199 -24.11 -0.16 -7.48
C ALA A 199 -23.84 0.34 -6.05
N HIS A 200 -24.63 -0.12 -5.08
CA HIS A 200 -24.59 0.32 -3.68
C HIS A 200 -23.97 -0.74 -2.75
N GLY A 201 -23.29 -1.76 -3.29
CA GLY A 201 -22.74 -2.85 -2.49
C GLY A 201 -21.80 -2.39 -1.36
N ALA A 202 -21.07 -1.29 -1.56
CA ALA A 202 -20.20 -0.71 -0.53
C ALA A 202 -20.96 -0.05 0.64
N GLU A 203 -22.25 0.30 0.49
CA GLU A 203 -23.04 0.91 1.56
C GLU A 203 -23.21 -0.03 2.76
N ALA A 204 -23.22 -1.36 2.53
CA ALA A 204 -23.18 -2.37 3.58
C ALA A 204 -21.93 -2.26 4.48
N PHE A 205 -20.89 -1.57 4.00
CA PHE A 205 -19.64 -1.32 4.69
C PHE A 205 -19.42 0.17 4.96
N GLY A 206 -20.50 0.95 5.09
CA GLY A 206 -20.43 2.39 5.35
C GLY A 206 -19.78 3.19 4.21
N GLY A 207 -19.81 2.65 2.98
CA GLY A 207 -19.13 3.22 1.82
C GLY A 207 -17.65 2.85 1.71
N ASN A 208 -17.13 1.96 2.57
CA ASN A 208 -15.74 1.52 2.47
C ASN A 208 -15.53 0.48 1.36
N GLN A 209 -15.00 0.93 0.23
CA GLN A 209 -14.71 0.11 -0.94
C GLN A 209 -13.74 -1.06 -0.65
N ALA A 210 -12.74 -0.89 0.22
CA ALA A 210 -11.76 -1.93 0.48
C ALA A 210 -12.37 -3.14 1.21
N MET A 211 -13.24 -2.89 2.21
CA MET A 211 -13.95 -3.96 2.91
C MET A 211 -14.95 -4.67 2.00
N PHE A 212 -15.59 -3.92 1.11
CA PHE A 212 -16.48 -4.46 0.09
C PHE A 212 -15.72 -5.39 -0.89
N GLU A 213 -14.53 -5.00 -1.33
CA GLU A 213 -13.68 -5.83 -2.19
C GLU A 213 -13.25 -7.13 -1.50
N VAL A 214 -12.94 -7.08 -0.20
CA VAL A 214 -12.68 -8.30 0.59
C VAL A 214 -13.89 -9.21 0.65
N ASP A 215 -15.10 -8.69 0.89
CA ASP A 215 -16.34 -9.48 0.89
C ASP A 215 -16.61 -10.16 -0.46
N VAL A 216 -16.39 -9.43 -1.56
CA VAL A 216 -16.45 -9.98 -2.92
C VAL A 216 -15.48 -11.15 -3.07
N ALA A 217 -14.25 -10.97 -2.62
CA ALA A 217 -13.21 -11.98 -2.72
C ALA A 217 -13.51 -13.22 -1.88
N ASP A 218 -14.02 -13.06 -0.66
CA ASP A 218 -14.44 -14.18 0.18
C ASP A 218 -15.58 -14.98 -0.47
N SER A 219 -16.52 -14.29 -1.12
CA SER A 219 -17.62 -14.96 -1.82
C SER A 219 -17.14 -15.71 -3.06
N LEU A 220 -16.18 -15.16 -3.81
CA LEU A 220 -15.52 -15.88 -4.90
C LEU A 220 -14.80 -17.13 -4.37
N LEU A 221 -14.06 -17.00 -3.27
CA LEU A 221 -13.37 -18.11 -2.62
C LEU A 221 -14.34 -19.19 -2.10
N ALA A 222 -15.51 -18.78 -1.60
CA ALA A 222 -16.55 -19.69 -1.09
C ALA A 222 -17.41 -20.31 -2.20
N SER A 223 -17.41 -19.73 -3.40
CA SER A 223 -18.15 -20.26 -4.55
C SER A 223 -17.59 -21.62 -4.99
N GLY A 224 -18.46 -22.45 -5.59
CA GLY A 224 -18.33 -23.91 -5.76
C GLY A 224 -17.09 -24.42 -6.52
N PRO A 225 -17.22 -25.18 -7.63
CA PRO A 225 -16.06 -25.75 -8.29
C PRO A 225 -15.09 -24.65 -8.74
N ALA A 226 -13.80 -24.86 -8.53
CA ALA A 226 -12.76 -23.91 -8.87
C ALA A 226 -12.70 -23.71 -10.40
N ASP A 227 -13.30 -22.64 -10.91
CA ASP A 227 -12.96 -22.13 -12.23
C ASP A 227 -11.77 -21.14 -12.13
N PRO A 228 -10.91 -21.07 -13.17
CA PRO A 228 -9.70 -20.25 -13.10
C PRO A 228 -9.99 -18.77 -12.87
N GLY A 229 -11.04 -18.21 -13.48
CA GLY A 229 -11.37 -16.78 -13.39
C GLY A 229 -11.77 -16.38 -11.97
N THR A 230 -12.65 -17.17 -11.35
CA THR A 230 -13.10 -16.97 -9.97
C THR A 230 -11.94 -17.08 -8.98
N MET A 231 -11.11 -18.12 -9.08
CA MET A 231 -9.97 -18.29 -8.16
C MET A 231 -8.88 -17.23 -8.37
N LEU A 232 -8.63 -16.80 -9.62
CA LEU A 232 -7.75 -15.67 -9.91
C LEU A 232 -8.28 -14.37 -9.27
N GLY A 233 -9.57 -14.09 -9.42
CA GLY A 233 -10.20 -12.90 -8.83
C GLY A 233 -10.15 -12.91 -7.30
N ALA A 234 -10.46 -14.06 -6.69
CA ALA A 234 -10.35 -14.24 -5.24
C ALA A 234 -8.91 -14.04 -4.75
N PHE A 235 -7.94 -14.73 -5.37
CA PHE A 235 -6.53 -14.61 -5.02
C PHE A 235 -6.05 -13.16 -5.12
N PHE A 236 -6.35 -12.50 -6.24
CA PHE A 236 -5.91 -11.14 -6.49
C PHE A 236 -6.43 -10.17 -5.43
N LEU A 237 -7.74 -10.11 -5.21
CA LEU A 237 -8.33 -9.21 -4.20
C LEU A 237 -7.84 -9.54 -2.79
N LEU A 238 -7.82 -10.82 -2.38
CA LEU A 238 -7.37 -11.19 -1.03
C LEU A 238 -5.90 -10.83 -0.80
N ARG A 239 -5.03 -11.08 -1.78
CA ARG A 239 -3.62 -10.68 -1.72
C ARG A 239 -3.49 -9.16 -1.67
N MET A 240 -4.27 -8.44 -2.47
CA MET A 240 -4.29 -6.97 -2.50
C MET A 240 -4.62 -6.35 -1.14
N HIS A 241 -5.57 -6.93 -0.41
CA HIS A 241 -5.99 -6.43 0.90
C HIS A 241 -5.24 -7.08 2.06
N GLY A 242 -4.21 -7.89 1.78
CA GLY A 242 -3.36 -8.54 2.78
C GLY A 242 -4.05 -9.63 3.59
N GLU A 243 -5.17 -10.17 3.10
CA GLU A 243 -5.87 -11.32 3.68
C GLU A 243 -5.14 -12.61 3.26
N ASN A 244 -3.87 -12.71 3.67
CA ASN A 244 -2.90 -13.64 3.09
C ASN A 244 -3.22 -15.12 3.36
N THR A 245 -3.87 -15.45 4.49
CA THR A 245 -4.34 -16.82 4.77
C THR A 245 -5.41 -17.27 3.77
N ALA A 246 -6.37 -16.38 3.46
CA ALA A 246 -7.40 -16.66 2.46
C ALA A 246 -6.83 -16.62 1.03
N ALA A 247 -5.91 -15.69 0.75
CA ALA A 247 -5.20 -15.65 -0.53
C ALA A 247 -4.41 -16.96 -0.77
N ARG A 248 -3.77 -17.51 0.26
CA ARG A 248 -3.13 -18.84 0.20
C ARG A 248 -4.14 -19.92 -0.19
N THR A 249 -5.31 -19.96 0.45
CA THR A 249 -6.36 -20.93 0.09
C THR A 249 -6.78 -20.78 -1.37
N ALA A 250 -6.94 -19.55 -1.87
CA ALA A 250 -7.26 -19.29 -3.28
C ALA A 250 -6.14 -19.80 -4.21
N LEU A 251 -4.87 -19.53 -3.87
CA LEU A 251 -3.72 -20.02 -4.64
C LEU A 251 -3.64 -21.54 -4.67
N ASP A 252 -3.91 -22.21 -3.54
CA ASP A 252 -3.91 -23.67 -3.46
C ASP A 252 -4.97 -24.30 -4.36
N ARG A 253 -6.13 -23.67 -4.50
CA ARG A 253 -7.19 -24.08 -5.42
C ARG A 253 -6.90 -23.72 -6.88
N LEU A 254 -6.14 -22.65 -7.11
CA LEU A 254 -5.75 -22.20 -8.44
C LEU A 254 -4.62 -23.06 -9.05
N LYS A 255 -3.64 -23.49 -8.25
CA LYS A 255 -2.45 -24.24 -8.71
C LYS A 255 -2.76 -25.42 -9.66
N PRO A 256 -3.76 -26.30 -9.40
CA PRO A 256 -4.11 -27.39 -10.31
C PRO A 256 -4.66 -26.93 -11.67
N LEU A 257 -5.05 -25.67 -11.80
CA LEU A 257 -5.61 -25.06 -13.01
C LEU A 257 -4.55 -24.29 -13.82
N LEU A 258 -3.33 -24.17 -13.32
CA LEU A 258 -2.21 -23.50 -13.97
C LEU A 258 -1.27 -24.53 -14.62
N THR A 259 -0.37 -24.07 -15.49
CA THR A 259 0.76 -24.94 -15.89
C THR A 259 1.66 -25.19 -14.66
N PRO A 260 2.38 -26.33 -14.61
CA PRO A 260 3.32 -26.60 -13.52
C PRO A 260 4.34 -25.48 -13.30
N GLU A 261 4.83 -24.85 -14.37
CA GLU A 261 5.79 -23.76 -14.33
C GLU A 261 5.18 -22.50 -13.72
N GLN A 262 3.97 -22.13 -14.16
CA GLN A 262 3.23 -21.00 -13.60
C GLN A 262 2.93 -21.21 -12.11
N ALA A 263 2.43 -22.39 -11.74
CA ALA A 263 2.13 -22.74 -10.36
C ALA A 263 3.38 -22.64 -9.46
N SER A 264 4.52 -23.16 -9.91
CA SER A 264 5.79 -23.08 -9.19
C SER A 264 6.30 -21.65 -9.04
N ALA A 265 6.24 -20.86 -10.11
CA ALA A 265 6.66 -19.46 -10.10
C ALA A 265 5.78 -18.61 -9.15
N TRP A 266 4.47 -18.84 -9.16
CA TRP A 266 3.52 -18.15 -8.28
C TRP A 266 3.71 -18.54 -6.81
N GLU A 267 3.91 -19.82 -6.52
CA GLU A 267 4.18 -20.30 -5.16
C GLU A 267 5.47 -19.67 -4.59
N THR A 268 6.53 -19.66 -5.39
CA THR A 268 7.82 -19.07 -5.03
C THR A 268 7.68 -17.58 -4.75
N ARG A 269 7.05 -16.84 -5.66
CA ARG A 269 6.85 -15.39 -5.50
C ARG A 269 5.97 -15.07 -4.30
N PHE A 270 4.82 -15.73 -4.17
CA PHE A 270 3.89 -15.49 -3.07
C PHE A 270 4.55 -15.76 -1.71
N THR A 271 5.32 -16.84 -1.59
CA THR A 271 6.03 -17.18 -0.35
C THR A 271 7.08 -16.11 -0.01
N ALA A 272 7.91 -15.71 -0.97
CA ALA A 272 8.93 -14.68 -0.76
C ALA A 272 8.32 -13.31 -0.38
N ASP A 273 7.22 -12.92 -1.04
CA ASP A 273 6.53 -11.68 -0.70
C ASP A 273 5.85 -11.74 0.66
N LEU A 274 5.26 -12.88 1.01
CA LEU A 274 4.61 -13.08 2.31
C LEU A 274 5.63 -13.02 3.45
N GLU A 275 6.77 -13.70 3.32
CA GLU A 275 7.86 -13.64 4.29
C GLU A 275 8.34 -12.20 4.49
N ARG A 276 8.53 -11.46 3.39
CA ARG A 276 8.96 -10.06 3.43
C ARG A 276 7.91 -9.18 4.10
N GLU A 277 6.64 -9.26 3.69
CA GLU A 277 5.53 -8.50 4.28
C GLU A 277 5.43 -8.78 5.80
N ARG A 278 5.49 -10.06 6.21
CA ARG A 278 5.43 -10.46 7.62
C ARG A 278 6.61 -9.95 8.44
N SER A 279 7.81 -9.89 7.87
CA SER A 279 8.99 -9.34 8.55
C SER A 279 8.77 -7.88 8.95
N PHE A 280 8.17 -7.08 8.06
CA PHE A 280 7.85 -5.69 8.31
C PHE A 280 6.62 -5.51 9.21
N GLN A 281 5.57 -6.32 9.02
CA GLN A 281 4.42 -6.33 9.92
C GLN A 281 4.81 -6.66 11.35
N THR A 282 5.77 -7.56 11.56
CA THR A 282 6.28 -7.90 12.90
C THR A 282 6.90 -6.68 13.58
N LYS A 283 7.84 -6.01 12.90
CA LYS A 283 8.47 -4.79 13.41
C LYS A 283 7.44 -3.68 13.70
N ALA A 284 6.48 -3.50 12.79
CA ALA A 284 5.42 -2.52 12.95
C ALA A 284 4.47 -2.84 14.12
N ALA A 285 4.05 -4.10 14.27
CA ALA A 285 3.17 -4.53 15.36
C ALA A 285 3.83 -4.34 16.73
N GLU A 286 5.10 -4.70 16.85
CA GLU A 286 5.88 -4.51 18.08
C GLU A 286 6.05 -3.04 18.44
N GLY A 287 6.42 -2.20 17.46
CA GLY A 287 6.56 -0.76 17.68
C GLY A 287 5.23 -0.08 18.03
N LEU A 288 4.13 -0.47 17.39
CA LEU A 288 2.79 0.02 17.72
C LEU A 288 2.33 -0.44 19.10
N ALA A 289 2.61 -1.68 19.49
CA ALA A 289 2.29 -2.17 20.84
C ALA A 289 3.03 -1.37 21.92
N LYS A 290 4.32 -1.04 21.72
CA LYS A 290 5.06 -0.14 22.61
C LYS A 290 4.49 1.28 22.61
N ALA A 291 4.18 1.81 21.43
CA ALA A 291 3.61 3.14 21.29
C ALA A 291 2.25 3.29 21.97
N ALA A 292 1.41 2.24 21.94
CA ALA A 292 0.13 2.24 22.65
C ALA A 292 0.31 2.43 24.15
N GLU A 293 1.33 1.81 24.75
CA GLU A 293 1.56 1.95 26.19
C GLU A 293 2.12 3.33 26.57
N ALA A 294 2.85 3.98 25.66
CA ALA A 294 3.37 5.33 25.84
C ALA A 294 2.39 6.45 25.42
N ALA A 295 1.26 6.13 24.80
CA ALA A 295 0.32 7.14 24.30
C ALA A 295 -0.47 7.80 25.44
N ASP A 296 -0.41 9.14 25.50
CA ASP A 296 -1.13 9.94 26.51
C ASP A 296 -2.62 10.13 26.17
N HIS A 297 -2.96 10.26 24.89
CA HIS A 297 -4.33 10.54 24.46
C HIS A 297 -5.18 9.25 24.43
N PRO A 298 -6.26 9.14 25.24
CA PRO A 298 -7.00 7.87 25.39
C PRO A 298 -7.56 7.29 24.08
N ALA A 299 -8.17 8.13 23.23
CA ALA A 299 -8.71 7.66 21.95
C ALA A 299 -7.60 7.21 20.98
N GLU A 300 -6.42 7.83 21.07
CA GLU A 300 -5.28 7.46 20.24
C GLU A 300 -4.73 6.12 20.72
N LYS A 301 -4.56 5.95 22.04
CA LYS A 301 -4.16 4.69 22.67
C LYS A 301 -5.06 3.53 22.25
N ALA A 302 -6.38 3.71 22.31
CA ALA A 302 -7.36 2.71 21.87
C ALA A 302 -7.20 2.35 20.38
N ALA A 303 -7.03 3.36 19.51
CA ALA A 303 -6.83 3.14 18.09
C ALA A 303 -5.48 2.45 17.77
N ILE A 304 -4.39 2.79 18.46
CA ILE A 304 -3.08 2.13 18.30
C ILE A 304 -3.15 0.67 18.78
N ARG A 305 -3.87 0.38 19.86
CA ARG A 305 -4.10 -1.01 20.32
C ARG A 305 -4.82 -1.84 19.27
N TYR A 306 -5.92 -1.31 18.73
CA TYR A 306 -6.60 -1.95 17.61
C TYR A 306 -5.64 -2.22 16.45
N HIS A 307 -4.86 -1.19 16.08
CA HIS A 307 -3.93 -1.26 14.96
C HIS A 307 -2.87 -2.37 15.15
N ALA A 308 -2.24 -2.42 16.32
CA ALA A 308 -1.29 -3.47 16.66
C ALA A 308 -1.96 -4.86 16.64
N GLY A 309 -3.18 -4.96 17.18
CA GLY A 309 -3.97 -6.19 17.16
C GLY A 309 -4.27 -6.69 15.74
N GLU A 310 -4.62 -5.78 14.82
CA GLU A 310 -4.88 -6.11 13.43
C GLU A 310 -3.62 -6.58 12.69
N LEU A 311 -2.45 -5.99 12.97
CA LEU A 311 -1.19 -6.49 12.43
C LEU A 311 -0.86 -7.88 13.00
N TYR A 312 -1.07 -8.11 14.31
CA TYR A 312 -0.89 -9.44 14.88
C TYR A 312 -1.88 -10.48 14.30
N ARG A 313 -3.11 -10.07 13.95
CA ARG A 313 -4.06 -10.95 13.23
C ARG A 313 -3.50 -11.36 11.87
N ARG A 314 -2.98 -10.40 11.09
CA ARG A 314 -2.38 -10.67 9.76
C ARG A 314 -1.11 -11.54 9.83
N LEU A 315 -0.40 -11.44 10.96
CA LEU A 315 0.72 -12.31 11.31
C LEU A 315 0.29 -13.68 11.85
N GLU A 316 -1.01 -13.95 11.96
CA GLU A 316 -1.58 -15.19 12.54
C GLU A 316 -1.19 -15.41 14.01
N GLN A 317 -0.84 -14.34 14.72
CA GLN A 317 -0.57 -14.34 16.16
C GLN A 317 -1.87 -14.08 16.93
N TRP A 318 -2.79 -15.05 16.86
CA TRP A 318 -4.19 -14.90 17.27
C TRP A 318 -4.35 -14.46 18.73
N ASP A 319 -3.55 -15.01 19.66
CA ASP A 319 -3.65 -14.68 21.09
C ASP A 319 -3.30 -13.21 21.35
N LYS A 320 -2.24 -12.71 20.72
CA LYS A 320 -1.85 -11.29 20.82
C LYS A 320 -2.90 -10.38 20.19
N ALA A 321 -3.43 -10.78 19.03
CA ALA A 321 -4.49 -10.04 18.35
C ALA A 321 -5.73 -9.91 19.24
N ARG A 322 -6.22 -11.02 19.81
CA ARG A 322 -7.38 -11.03 20.72
C ARG A 322 -7.15 -10.16 21.95
N ALA A 323 -6.00 -10.30 22.61
CA ALA A 323 -5.69 -9.52 23.81
C ALA A 323 -5.75 -8.00 23.53
N LEU A 324 -5.23 -7.55 22.39
CA LEU A 324 -5.26 -6.14 22.00
C LEU A 324 -6.65 -5.69 21.53
N PHE A 325 -7.39 -6.55 20.82
CA PHE A 325 -8.77 -6.28 20.45
C PHE A 325 -9.69 -6.17 21.67
N ASP A 326 -9.52 -7.01 22.68
CA ASP A 326 -10.28 -6.94 23.92
C ASP A 326 -10.02 -5.65 24.67
N GLN A 327 -8.75 -5.23 24.76
CA GLN A 327 -8.38 -3.94 25.33
C GLN A 327 -9.00 -2.79 24.54
N ALA A 328 -8.86 -2.77 23.21
CA ALA A 328 -9.43 -1.72 22.36
C ALA A 328 -10.95 -1.65 22.48
N ARG A 329 -11.65 -2.79 22.48
CA ARG A 329 -13.11 -2.89 22.60
C ARG A 329 -13.62 -2.38 23.95
N SER A 330 -12.87 -2.66 25.02
CA SER A 330 -13.20 -2.21 26.37
C SER A 330 -12.95 -0.71 26.60
N ASP A 331 -12.20 -0.05 25.71
CA ASP A 331 -11.89 1.37 25.85
C ASP A 331 -13.07 2.23 25.38
N PRO A 332 -13.68 3.04 26.27
CA PRO A 332 -14.81 3.90 25.91
C PRO A 332 -14.44 4.98 24.89
N ASN A 333 -13.15 5.26 24.68
CA ASN A 333 -12.66 6.27 23.75
C ASN A 333 -12.34 5.70 22.36
N LEU A 334 -12.61 4.42 22.10
CA LEU A 334 -12.38 3.82 20.78
C LEU A 334 -13.22 4.57 19.71
N PRO A 335 -12.59 5.14 18.66
CA PRO A 335 -13.33 5.85 17.62
C PRO A 335 -14.33 4.95 16.88
N ASP A 336 -15.48 5.50 16.50
CA ASP A 336 -16.57 4.71 15.91
C ASP A 336 -16.19 4.02 14.59
N PHE A 337 -15.38 4.68 13.76
CA PHE A 337 -14.90 4.06 12.51
C PHE A 337 -14.03 2.81 12.80
N VAL A 338 -13.27 2.81 13.90
CA VAL A 338 -12.46 1.67 14.34
C VAL A 338 -13.34 0.53 14.85
N LYS A 339 -14.47 0.83 15.52
CA LYS A 339 -15.45 -0.20 15.91
C LYS A 339 -15.97 -0.97 14.70
N GLY A 340 -16.22 -0.27 13.59
CA GLY A 340 -16.62 -0.88 12.33
C GLY A 340 -15.57 -1.85 11.77
N PHE A 341 -14.29 -1.45 11.78
CA PHE A 341 -13.21 -2.35 11.35
C PHE A 341 -13.01 -3.52 12.31
N LEU A 342 -13.09 -3.29 13.62
CA LEU A 342 -13.01 -4.34 14.63
C LEU A 342 -14.09 -5.41 14.44
N ALA A 343 -15.35 -4.99 14.30
CA ALA A 343 -16.46 -5.91 14.06
C ALA A 343 -16.32 -6.70 12.75
N PHE A 344 -15.68 -6.13 11.73
CA PHE A 344 -15.38 -6.82 10.48
C PHE A 344 -14.29 -7.88 10.63
N VAL A 345 -13.16 -7.53 11.27
CA VAL A 345 -12.00 -8.44 11.39
C VAL A 345 -12.22 -9.55 12.42
N GLU A 346 -13.03 -9.33 13.45
CA GLU A 346 -13.33 -10.35 14.46
C GLU A 346 -14.04 -11.57 13.87
N LYS A 347 -14.90 -11.37 12.86
CA LYS A 347 -15.54 -12.46 12.11
C LYS A 347 -14.54 -13.35 11.37
N ARG A 348 -13.31 -12.85 11.16
CA ARG A 348 -12.21 -13.51 10.45
C ARG A 348 -11.17 -14.12 11.39
N LEU A 349 -11.35 -14.01 12.70
CA LEU A 349 -10.54 -14.75 13.66
C LEU A 349 -10.98 -16.22 13.67
N PRO A 350 -10.05 -17.18 13.76
CA PRO A 350 -10.41 -18.58 14.02
C PRO A 350 -11.31 -18.70 15.25
N GLN A 351 -12.17 -19.71 15.36
CA GLN A 351 -12.85 -19.96 16.64
C GLN A 351 -11.85 -20.59 17.61
N SER A 352 -11.88 -20.16 18.88
CA SER A 352 -11.01 -20.65 19.96
C SER A 352 -11.34 -22.06 20.39
#